data_AF-A0A1Q7YM64-F1
#
_entry.id   AF-A0A1Q7YM64-F1
#
_cell.length_a   1.000
_cell.length_b   1.000
_cell.length_c   1.000
_cell.angle_alpha   90.00
_cell.angle_beta   90.00
_cell.angle_gamma   90.00
#
_symmetry.space_group_name_H-M   'P 1'
#
loop_
_entity.id
_entity.type
_entity.pdbx_description
1 polymer ?
#
loop_
_entity_poly.entity_id
_entity_poly.type
_entity_poly.pdbx_seq_one_letter_code
_entity_poly.pdbx_strand_id
1 'polypeptide(L)'
;MTDSFWVQVTESTLQQGDYLTDCAVPIFIDPTAGPQARDVPVDVFDLIVLTQSCDLEHEKVRLVAMCPIYAITKFEERNPDFQKKGRWDEVRKGRVEGLHMLGSPTTPGNNREALVVDFREIYSLPFEYLTKHATELGRRWRLRPPYLEHF
;
A
#
# COMPACT_ATOMS: atom_id res chain seq x y z
N MET A 1 14.44 -22.57 2.70
CA MET A 1 14.04 -21.49 1.78
C MET A 1 12.96 -20.72 2.49
N THR A 2 13.18 -19.43 2.76
CA THR A 2 12.13 -18.59 3.36
C THR A 2 11.07 -18.39 2.29
N ASP A 3 9.86 -18.92 2.49
CA ASP A 3 8.76 -18.70 1.56
C ASP A 3 8.51 -17.20 1.41
N SER A 4 8.34 -16.74 0.16
CA SER A 4 8.03 -15.34 -0.10
C SER A 4 6.66 -15.00 0.48
N PHE A 5 6.58 -13.88 1.20
CA PHE A 5 5.33 -13.30 1.67
C PHE A 5 4.44 -12.80 0.53
N TRP A 6 4.98 -12.72 -0.69
CA TRP A 6 4.27 -12.24 -1.87
C TRP A 6 3.83 -13.37 -2.78
N VAL A 7 2.65 -13.21 -3.37
CA VAL A 7 2.13 -14.05 -4.45
C VAL A 7 1.75 -13.16 -5.63
N GLN A 8 1.94 -13.65 -6.86
CA GLN A 8 1.40 -12.99 -8.04
C GLN A 8 -0.03 -13.45 -8.27
N VAL A 9 -0.92 -12.50 -8.50
CA VAL A 9 -2.33 -12.76 -8.82
C VAL A 9 -2.66 -12.11 -10.16
N THR A 10 -3.56 -12.74 -10.91
CA THR A 10 -4.05 -12.26 -12.21
C THR A 10 -5.58 -12.12 -12.23
N GLU A 11 -6.24 -12.45 -11.13
CA GLU A 11 -7.68 -12.29 -10.96
C GLU A 11 -8.06 -10.81 -10.83
N SER A 12 -9.26 -10.46 -11.29
CA SER A 12 -9.80 -9.11 -11.18
C SER A 12 -10.28 -8.76 -9.76
N THR A 13 -10.45 -9.76 -8.89
CA THR A 13 -10.96 -9.58 -7.54
C THR A 13 -9.94 -8.83 -6.68
N LEU A 14 -10.36 -7.68 -6.15
CA LEU A 14 -9.60 -6.90 -5.18
C LEU A 14 -9.61 -7.63 -3.83
N GLN A 15 -8.45 -7.82 -3.22
CA GLN A 15 -8.33 -8.44 -1.89
C GLN A 15 -7.39 -7.67 -0.98
N GLN A 16 -7.49 -7.95 0.32
CA GLN A 16 -6.55 -7.46 1.31
C GLN A 16 -5.11 -7.82 0.94
N GLY A 17 -4.20 -6.87 1.13
CA GLY A 17 -2.78 -7.05 0.83
C GLY A 17 -2.43 -6.96 -0.65
N ASP A 18 -3.40 -6.65 -1.54
CA ASP A 18 -3.08 -6.28 -2.92
C ASP A 18 -2.19 -5.03 -2.93
N TYR A 19 -1.08 -5.11 -3.67
CA TYR A 19 -0.21 -3.98 -3.96
C TYR A 19 -0.61 -3.38 -5.31
N LEU A 20 -1.21 -2.20 -5.25
CA LEU A 20 -1.70 -1.43 -6.39
C LEU A 20 -0.74 -0.29 -6.68
N THR A 21 -0.06 -0.33 -7.82
CA THR A 21 0.82 0.75 -8.26
C THR A 21 0.02 1.85 -8.97
N ASP A 22 0.55 3.06 -8.95
CA ASP A 22 0.03 4.19 -9.75
C ASP A 22 -1.46 4.55 -9.50
N CYS A 23 -1.93 4.44 -8.26
CA CYS A 23 -3.28 4.85 -7.87
C CYS A 23 -3.41 6.37 -7.83
N ALA A 24 -4.44 6.91 -8.48
CA ALA A 24 -4.82 8.31 -8.43
C ALA A 24 -5.56 8.64 -7.13
N VAL A 25 -4.98 9.52 -6.31
CA VAL A 25 -5.51 9.90 -5.00
C VAL A 25 -5.83 11.40 -5.00
N PRO A 26 -7.09 11.80 -4.80
CA PRO A 26 -7.45 13.20 -4.59
C PRO A 26 -6.88 13.73 -3.27
N ILE A 27 -6.19 14.88 -3.31
CA ILE A 27 -5.54 15.49 -2.15
C ILE A 27 -6.25 16.77 -1.76
N PHE A 28 -6.82 16.78 -0.55
CA PHE A 28 -7.38 17.99 0.06
C PHE A 28 -6.29 18.81 0.74
N ILE A 29 -5.87 19.91 0.12
CA ILE A 29 -4.83 20.80 0.65
C ILE A 29 -5.42 22.02 1.36
N ASP A 30 -6.63 22.45 0.98
CA ASP A 30 -7.30 23.62 1.53
C ASP A 30 -8.20 23.23 2.71
N PRO A 31 -7.82 23.56 3.96
CA PRO A 31 -8.64 23.27 5.14
C PRO A 31 -9.89 24.15 5.24
N THR A 32 -10.02 25.16 4.37
CA THR A 32 -11.19 26.05 4.28
C THR A 32 -12.17 25.64 3.19
N ALA A 33 -11.98 24.45 2.61
CA ALA A 33 -12.86 23.90 1.58
C ALA A 33 -14.32 23.90 2.05
N GLY A 34 -15.17 24.59 1.27
CA GLY A 34 -16.61 24.67 1.47
C GLY A 34 -17.38 23.74 0.52
N PRO A 35 -18.72 23.78 0.53
CA PRO A 35 -19.58 22.88 -0.26
C PRO A 35 -19.57 23.16 -1.78
N GLN A 36 -18.78 24.12 -2.24
CA GLN A 36 -18.73 24.51 -3.66
C GLN A 36 -17.89 23.52 -4.45
N ALA A 37 -18.31 23.24 -5.69
CA ALA A 37 -17.50 22.47 -6.63
C ALA A 37 -16.17 23.17 -6.88
N ARG A 38 -15.08 22.41 -6.80
CA ARG A 38 -13.71 22.88 -7.00
C ARG A 38 -12.87 21.75 -7.59
N ASP A 39 -11.85 22.14 -8.34
CA ASP A 39 -10.82 21.21 -8.76
C ASP A 39 -9.97 20.81 -7.56
N VAL A 40 -9.78 19.51 -7.37
CA VAL A 40 -8.94 18.95 -6.32
C VAL A 40 -7.71 18.34 -7.00
N PRO A 41 -6.48 18.67 -6.55
CA PRO A 41 -5.30 18.06 -7.11
C PRO A 41 -5.32 16.56 -6.89
N VAL A 42 -4.84 15.82 -7.88
CA VAL A 42 -4.68 14.37 -7.82
C VAL A 42 -3.19 14.09 -7.81
N ASP A 43 -2.75 13.30 -6.85
CA ASP A 43 -1.38 12.80 -6.79
C ASP A 43 -1.41 11.26 -6.92
N VAL A 44 -0.27 10.67 -7.27
CA VAL A 44 -0.17 9.26 -7.66
C VAL A 44 0.64 8.49 -6.62
N PHE A 45 0.06 7.41 -6.12
CA PHE A 45 0.65 6.60 -5.06
C PHE A 45 0.62 5.11 -5.38
N ASP A 46 1.67 4.46 -4.93
CA ASP A 46 1.70 3.02 -4.72
C ASP A 46 1.00 2.73 -3.38
N LEU A 47 -0.01 1.86 -3.40
CA LEU A 47 -0.89 1.59 -2.26
C LEU A 47 -0.98 0.10 -1.93
N ILE A 48 -1.09 -0.23 -0.64
CA ILE A 48 -1.41 -1.57 -0.15
C ILE A 48 -2.82 -1.60 0.46
N VAL A 49 -3.64 -2.57 0.08
CA VAL A 49 -5.02 -2.72 0.58
C VAL A 49 -5.04 -3.23 2.02
N LEU A 50 -5.73 -2.49 2.91
CA LEU A 50 -5.89 -2.85 4.32
C LEU A 50 -7.27 -3.44 4.64
N THR A 51 -8.33 -2.99 3.97
CA THR A 51 -9.69 -3.52 4.16
C THR A 51 -9.70 -5.03 3.98
N GLN A 52 -10.38 -5.75 4.88
CA GLN A 52 -10.40 -7.21 4.89
C GLN A 52 -11.08 -7.76 3.63
N SER A 53 -10.57 -8.88 3.10
CA SER A 53 -11.13 -9.51 1.90
C SER A 53 -12.60 -9.90 2.05
N CYS A 54 -13.03 -10.34 3.24
CA CYS A 54 -14.44 -10.69 3.49
C CYS A 54 -15.38 -9.48 3.37
N ASP A 55 -14.91 -8.26 3.65
CA ASP A 55 -15.69 -7.04 3.46
C ASP A 55 -15.72 -6.61 1.99
N LEU A 56 -14.63 -6.86 1.25
CA LEU A 56 -14.50 -6.57 -0.18
C LEU A 56 -15.36 -7.51 -1.03
N GLU A 57 -15.35 -8.81 -0.76
CA GLU A 57 -16.08 -9.83 -1.54
C GLU A 57 -17.60 -9.65 -1.50
N HIS A 58 -18.15 -9.15 -0.40
CA HIS A 58 -19.58 -8.91 -0.27
C HIS A 58 -20.01 -7.51 -0.72
N GLU A 59 -19.11 -6.72 -1.31
CA GLU A 59 -19.34 -5.32 -1.72
C GLU A 59 -19.95 -4.46 -0.60
N LYS A 60 -19.67 -4.82 0.66
CA LYS A 60 -20.24 -4.16 1.85
C LYS A 60 -19.60 -2.79 2.10
N VAL A 61 -18.55 -2.45 1.35
CA VAL A 61 -17.76 -1.24 1.53
C VAL A 61 -17.86 -0.33 0.31
N ARG A 62 -18.22 0.93 0.55
CA ARG A 62 -18.17 1.97 -0.49
C ARG A 62 -16.75 2.49 -0.71
N LEU A 63 -15.95 2.48 0.35
CA LEU A 63 -14.59 2.99 0.39
C LEU A 63 -13.66 1.91 0.92
N VAL A 64 -12.49 1.79 0.31
CA VAL A 64 -11.45 0.82 0.69
C VAL A 64 -10.31 1.56 1.33
N ALA A 65 -9.94 1.15 2.54
CA ALA A 65 -8.81 1.68 3.27
C ALA A 65 -7.50 1.07 2.74
N MET A 66 -6.53 1.95 2.51
CA MET A 66 -5.20 1.60 2.02
C MET A 66 -4.16 2.48 2.69
N CYS A 67 -2.92 2.02 2.69
CA CYS A 67 -1.77 2.84 3.06
C CYS A 67 -0.81 2.97 1.88
N PRO A 68 -0.06 4.07 1.78
CA PRO A 68 1.00 4.16 0.82
C PRO A 68 2.15 3.20 1.17
N ILE A 69 2.75 2.66 0.11
CA ILE A 69 3.90 1.78 0.16
C ILE A 69 5.00 2.34 -0.73
N TYR A 70 6.20 2.48 -0.19
CA TYR A 70 7.30 3.17 -0.86
C TYR A 70 8.51 2.26 -0.98
N ALA A 71 9.27 2.39 -2.07
CA ALA A 71 10.66 1.98 -2.06
C ALA A 71 11.44 2.80 -1.01
N ILE A 72 12.38 2.18 -0.30
CA ILE A 72 13.23 2.88 0.68
C ILE A 72 13.82 4.17 0.13
N THR A 73 14.35 4.15 -1.10
CA THR A 73 14.98 5.31 -1.74
C THR A 73 14.00 6.47 -1.91
N LYS A 74 12.79 6.21 -2.41
CA LYS A 74 11.72 7.22 -2.53
C LYS A 74 11.29 7.76 -1.16
N PHE A 75 11.24 6.90 -0.14
CA PHE A 75 10.91 7.33 1.22
C PHE A 75 11.99 8.25 1.81
N GLU A 76 13.27 7.93 1.57
CA GLU A 76 14.43 8.74 1.99
C GLU A 76 14.47 10.12 1.32
N GLU A 77 14.02 10.23 0.07
CA GLU A 77 13.92 11.53 -0.64
C GLU A 77 12.95 12.49 0.05
N ARG A 78 11.81 11.95 0.52
CA ARG A 78 10.80 12.72 1.26
C ARG A 78 11.15 12.88 2.74
N ASN A 79 11.95 11.96 3.29
CA ASN A 79 12.31 11.91 4.71
C ASN A 79 13.85 11.74 4.87
N PRO A 80 14.65 12.80 4.65
CA PRO A 80 16.12 12.71 4.65
C PRO A 80 16.73 12.13 5.94
N ASP A 81 16.03 12.24 7.08
CA ASP A 81 16.45 11.64 8.34
C ASP A 81 16.62 10.12 8.28
N PHE A 82 15.91 9.42 7.39
CA PHE A 82 16.02 7.96 7.23
C PHE A 82 17.28 7.51 6.48
N GLN A 83 18.01 8.44 5.85
CA GLN A 83 19.33 8.16 5.26
C GLN A 83 20.40 7.91 6.34
N LYS A 84 20.14 8.31 7.60
CA LYS A 84 21.06 8.11 8.72
C LYS A 84 21.22 6.61 9.02
N LYS A 85 22.46 6.18 9.22
CA LYS A 85 22.81 4.80 9.55
C LYS A 85 21.99 4.31 10.76
N GLY A 86 21.41 3.11 10.63
CA GLY A 86 20.66 2.44 11.70
C GLY A 86 19.16 2.77 11.74
N ARG A 87 18.68 3.84 11.07
CA ARG A 87 17.25 4.20 11.09
C ARG A 87 16.36 3.09 10.53
N TRP A 88 16.72 2.50 9.40
CA TRP A 88 15.98 1.36 8.84
C TRP A 88 16.03 0.11 9.71
N ASP A 89 17.08 -0.10 10.49
CA ASP A 89 17.14 -1.23 11.43
C ASP A 89 16.16 -1.04 12.60
N GLU A 90 15.93 0.21 13.04
CA GLU A 90 14.90 0.53 14.02
C GLU A 90 13.49 0.29 13.45
N VAL A 91 13.23 0.64 12.18
CA VAL A 91 11.96 0.32 11.52
C VAL A 91 11.76 -1.20 11.43
N ARG A 92 12.79 -1.93 10.97
CA ARG A 92 12.76 -3.40 10.86
C ARG A 92 12.48 -4.08 12.21
N LYS A 93 12.96 -3.50 13.31
CA LYS A 93 12.71 -3.97 14.69
C LYS A 93 11.34 -3.53 15.25
N GLY A 94 10.53 -2.82 14.48
CA GLY A 94 9.23 -2.30 14.90
C GLY A 94 9.30 -1.16 15.93
N ARG A 95 10.43 -0.44 15.99
CA ARG A 95 10.66 0.64 16.96
C ARG A 95 10.30 2.03 16.44
N VAL A 96 9.94 2.12 15.17
CA VAL A 96 9.42 3.35 14.57
C VAL A 96 7.94 3.14 14.33
N GLU A 97 7.12 3.83 15.13
CA GLU A 97 5.68 3.72 15.07
C GLU A 97 5.14 4.10 13.69
N GLY A 98 4.14 3.34 13.23
CA GLY A 98 3.47 3.58 11.96
C GLY A 98 4.26 3.19 10.71
N LEU A 99 5.50 2.70 10.82
CA LEU A 99 6.27 2.20 9.66
C LEU A 99 6.50 0.70 9.74
N HIS A 100 6.34 0.01 8.62
CA HIS A 100 6.59 -1.42 8.52
C HIS A 100 7.35 -1.77 7.24
N MET A 101 8.40 -2.59 7.37
CA MET A 101 9.21 -3.01 6.23
C MET A 101 8.74 -4.34 5.65
N LEU A 102 8.64 -4.39 4.33
CA LEU A 102 8.37 -5.59 3.56
C LEU A 102 9.55 -5.87 2.62
N GLY A 103 9.91 -7.14 2.48
CA GLY A 103 10.89 -7.53 1.46
C GLY A 103 10.37 -7.22 0.06
N SER A 104 11.26 -6.90 -0.89
CA SER A 104 10.86 -6.73 -2.29
C SER A 104 10.21 -8.00 -2.82
N PRO A 105 9.07 -7.92 -3.55
CA PRO A 105 8.48 -9.08 -4.19
C PRO A 105 9.36 -9.65 -5.32
N THR A 106 10.22 -8.83 -5.94
CA THR A 106 11.09 -9.24 -7.05
C THR A 106 12.51 -9.54 -6.61
N THR A 107 12.99 -8.88 -5.56
CA THR A 107 14.41 -8.94 -5.14
C THR A 107 14.55 -9.09 -3.62
N PRO A 108 13.96 -10.14 -3.00
CA PRO A 108 13.85 -10.25 -1.54
C PRO A 108 15.20 -10.33 -0.82
N GLY A 109 16.28 -10.73 -1.50
CA GLY A 109 17.64 -10.76 -0.93
C GLY A 109 18.33 -9.39 -0.87
N ASN A 110 17.79 -8.38 -1.56
CA ASN A 110 18.35 -7.03 -1.56
C ASN A 110 17.55 -6.12 -0.61
N ASN A 111 18.07 -5.92 0.60
CA ASN A 111 17.43 -5.05 1.61
C ASN A 111 17.25 -3.59 1.16
N ARG A 112 18.01 -3.11 0.17
CA ARG A 112 17.85 -1.75 -0.37
C ARG A 112 16.64 -1.60 -1.30
N GLU A 113 16.12 -2.70 -1.83
CA GLU A 113 14.90 -2.74 -2.62
C GLU A 113 13.66 -3.07 -1.77
N ALA A 114 13.82 -3.18 -0.45
CA ALA A 114 12.70 -3.36 0.45
C ALA A 114 11.71 -2.19 0.32
N LEU A 115 10.46 -2.52 0.62
CA LEU A 115 9.35 -1.59 0.65
C LEU A 115 9.05 -1.18 2.10
N VAL A 116 8.53 0.02 2.28
CA VAL A 116 8.02 0.51 3.56
C VAL A 116 6.56 0.89 3.41
N VAL A 117 5.71 0.27 4.21
CA VAL A 117 4.31 0.68 4.38
C VAL A 117 4.27 1.76 5.44
N ASP A 118 3.61 2.88 5.13
CA ASP A 118 3.42 3.99 6.06
C ASP A 118 1.97 4.03 6.56
N PHE A 119 1.74 3.51 7.76
CA PHE A 119 0.45 3.50 8.43
C PHE A 119 0.05 4.84 9.04
N ARG A 120 0.92 5.85 9.00
CA ARG A 120 0.60 7.20 9.48
C ARG A 120 -0.29 7.93 8.47
N GLU A 121 -0.34 7.46 7.23
CA GLU A 121 -1.19 7.96 6.15
C GLU A 121 -2.16 6.86 5.73
N ILE A 122 -3.46 7.17 5.72
CA ILE A 122 -4.50 6.25 5.27
C ILE A 122 -5.29 6.95 4.17
N TYR A 123 -5.39 6.30 3.02
CA TYR A 123 -6.27 6.72 1.94
C TYR A 123 -7.51 5.83 1.91
N SER A 124 -8.65 6.45 1.57
CA SER A 124 -9.91 5.76 1.38
C SER A 124 -10.46 6.11 0.00
N LEU A 125 -10.36 5.17 -0.94
CA LEU A 125 -10.83 5.37 -2.33
C LEU A 125 -12.07 4.51 -2.62
N PRO A 126 -12.91 4.91 -3.60
CA PRO A 126 -14.07 4.14 -3.99
C PRO A 126 -13.73 2.71 -4.41
N PHE A 127 -14.51 1.74 -3.94
CA PHE A 127 -14.32 0.33 -4.28
C PHE A 127 -14.35 0.07 -5.79
N GLU A 128 -15.29 0.69 -6.50
CA GLU A 128 -15.43 0.55 -7.96
C GLU A 128 -14.19 1.07 -8.71
N TYR A 129 -13.63 2.19 -8.25
CA TYR A 129 -12.40 2.76 -8.83
C TYR A 129 -11.24 1.78 -8.69
N LEU A 130 -11.03 1.23 -7.50
CA LEU A 130 -9.93 0.29 -7.26
C LEU A 130 -10.11 -1.05 -7.96
N THR A 131 -11.34 -1.54 -8.06
CA THR A 131 -11.64 -2.79 -8.78
C THR A 131 -11.32 -2.64 -10.26
N LYS A 132 -11.72 -1.51 -10.85
CA LYS A 132 -11.35 -1.16 -12.23
C LYS A 132 -9.83 -1.05 -12.38
N HIS A 133 -9.16 -0.30 -11.50
CA HIS A 133 -7.71 -0.12 -11.52
C HIS A 133 -6.95 -1.44 -11.40
N ALA A 134 -7.34 -2.31 -10.45
CA ALA A 134 -6.74 -3.63 -10.27
C ALA A 134 -6.93 -4.52 -11.50
N THR A 135 -8.07 -4.41 -12.18
CA THR A 135 -8.35 -5.14 -13.43
C THR A 135 -7.46 -4.63 -14.57
N GLU A 136 -7.29 -3.31 -14.71
CA GLU A 136 -6.43 -2.69 -15.72
C GLU A 136 -4.94 -2.99 -15.50
N LEU A 137 -4.51 -3.04 -14.23
CA LEU A 137 -3.16 -3.45 -13.84
C LEU A 137 -2.90 -4.93 -14.19
N GLY A 138 -3.93 -5.77 -14.12
CA GLY A 138 -3.87 -7.20 -14.41
C GLY A 138 -2.99 -7.93 -13.39
N ARG A 139 -1.80 -8.37 -13.83
CA ARG A 139 -0.89 -9.13 -12.97
C ARG A 139 -0.25 -8.20 -11.93
N ARG A 140 -0.51 -8.49 -10.66
CA ARG A 140 0.00 -7.72 -9.52
C ARG A 140 0.47 -8.60 -8.38
N TRP A 141 1.14 -7.98 -7.42
CA TRP A 141 1.59 -8.64 -6.20
C TRP A 141 0.54 -8.52 -5.10
N ARG A 142 0.42 -9.57 -4.30
CA ARG A 142 -0.43 -9.61 -3.11
C ARG A 142 0.34 -10.21 -1.94
N LEU A 143 0.18 -9.65 -0.75
CA LEU A 143 0.65 -10.27 0.48
C LEU A 143 -0.17 -11.52 0.80
N ARG A 144 0.51 -12.63 1.07
CA ARG A 144 -0.14 -13.85 1.57
C ARG A 144 -0.71 -13.59 2.96
N PRO A 145 -1.95 -14.02 3.24
CA PRO A 145 -2.49 -13.96 4.60
C PRO A 145 -1.58 -14.75 5.56
N PRO A 146 -1.20 -14.19 6.70
CA PRO A 146 -0.30 -14.85 7.65
C PRO A 146 -0.91 -16.09 8.32
N TYR A 147 -2.24 -16.27 8.21
CA TYR A 147 -3.00 -17.36 8.84
C TYR A 147 -3.73 -18.23 7.81
N LEU A 148 -3.18 -18.40 6.60
CA LEU A 148 -3.65 -19.48 5.72
C LEU A 148 -3.44 -20.82 6.45
N GLU A 149 -4.54 -21.46 6.87
CA GLU A 149 -4.48 -22.79 7.46
C GLU A 149 -3.94 -23.77 6.42
N HIS A 150 -2.71 -24.24 6.64
CA HIS A 150 -2.14 -25.35 5.89
C HIS A 150 -2.75 -26.64 6.47
N PHE A 151 -3.86 -27.10 5.89
CA PHE A 151 -4.40 -28.44 6.15
C PHE A 151 -3.64 -29.52 5.37
#